data_AF-A0A6S5K0J4-F1
#
_entry.id   AF-A0A6S5K0J4-F1
#
_cell.length_a   1.000
_cell.length_b   1.000
_cell.length_c   1.000
_cell.angle_alpha   90.00
_cell.angle_beta   90.00
_cell.angle_gamma   90.00
#
_symmetry.space_group_name_H-M   'P 1'
#
loop_
_entity.id
_entity.type
_entity.pdbx_description
1 polymer ?
#
loop_
_entity_poly.entity_id
_entity_poly.type
_entity_poly.pdbx_seq_one_letter_code
_entity_poly.pdbx_strand_id
1 'polypeptide(L)'
;MKITICGVLLGVFLLAGCSQPMAEAQTQSGGTGTIKAINHTKWAINHFSVNGQSGIDIIGPFQGGGGGCCYGVPSTWKPGMTVRIDWETGVGGTEGFPGYDHWDEYLKWQKKMDSFKRQHSKKVAVPDYTGQETCGITVHFLPCDDVKVTTSCWSPANANYPIKLPLEMKEPKVCPK
;
A
#
# COMPACT_ATOMS: atom_id res chain seq x y z
N MET A 1 52.48 -8.90 -57.01
CA MET A 1 51.54 -8.14 -56.15
C MET A 1 50.73 -9.16 -55.35
N LYS A 2 51.12 -9.45 -54.09
CA LYS A 2 50.62 -8.87 -52.83
C LYS A 2 49.22 -9.39 -52.42
N ILE A 3 49.21 -10.27 -51.40
CA ILE A 3 48.37 -10.38 -50.16
C ILE A 3 46.84 -10.17 -50.36
N THR A 4 45.89 -10.95 -49.82
CA THR A 4 45.73 -11.34 -48.41
C THR A 4 44.58 -12.32 -48.21
N ILE A 5 44.74 -13.20 -47.23
CA ILE A 5 43.74 -14.08 -46.63
C ILE A 5 42.63 -13.24 -45.99
N CYS A 6 41.37 -13.37 -46.42
CA CYS A 6 40.22 -12.86 -45.67
C CYS A 6 39.61 -13.99 -44.86
N GLY A 7 40.06 -14.13 -43.62
CA GLY A 7 39.48 -15.04 -42.63
C GLY A 7 38.04 -14.64 -42.29
N VAL A 8 37.14 -15.61 -42.30
CA VAL A 8 35.77 -15.46 -41.80
C VAL A 8 35.84 -15.43 -40.27
N LEU A 9 35.77 -14.22 -39.69
CA LEU A 9 35.64 -14.02 -38.25
C LEU A 9 34.21 -14.37 -37.81
N LEU A 10 34.06 -15.52 -37.16
CA LEU A 10 32.88 -15.86 -36.35
C LEU A 10 32.84 -14.94 -35.13
N GLY A 11 32.00 -13.91 -35.17
CA GLY A 11 31.71 -13.06 -34.03
C GLY A 11 30.80 -13.78 -33.03
N VAL A 12 31.35 -14.19 -31.90
CA VAL A 12 30.58 -14.65 -30.74
C VAL A 12 30.04 -13.40 -30.03
N PHE A 13 28.74 -13.14 -30.15
CA PHE A 13 28.05 -12.14 -29.34
C PHE A 13 27.90 -12.68 -27.91
N LEU A 14 28.76 -12.22 -27.00
CA LEU A 14 28.55 -12.38 -25.57
C LEU A 14 27.40 -11.46 -25.16
N LEU A 15 26.21 -12.05 -24.93
CA LEU A 15 25.11 -11.39 -24.26
C LEU A 15 25.51 -11.16 -22.81
N ALA A 16 26.10 -9.99 -22.53
CA ALA A 16 26.23 -9.49 -21.17
C ALA A 16 24.83 -9.15 -20.65
N GLY A 17 24.19 -10.12 -19.99
CA GLY A 17 22.96 -9.87 -19.24
C GLY A 17 23.26 -8.87 -18.12
N CYS A 18 22.63 -7.69 -18.20
CA CYS A 18 22.61 -6.76 -17.08
C CYS A 18 21.80 -7.41 -15.95
N SER A 19 22.47 -8.05 -15.00
CA SER A 19 21.89 -8.39 -13.71
C SER A 19 21.64 -7.08 -12.97
N GLN A 20 20.45 -6.51 -13.17
CA GLN A 20 19.94 -5.57 -12.18
C GLN A 20 19.83 -6.34 -10.87
N PRO A 21 20.35 -5.82 -9.74
CA PRO A 21 19.97 -6.35 -8.45
C PRO A 21 18.46 -6.13 -8.36
N MET A 22 17.69 -7.19 -8.55
CA MET A 22 16.32 -7.23 -8.09
C MET A 22 16.41 -6.92 -6.61
N ALA A 23 16.01 -5.71 -6.22
CA ALA A 23 15.63 -5.47 -4.85
C ALA A 23 14.59 -6.55 -4.55
N GLU A 24 14.97 -7.52 -3.72
CA GLU A 24 14.05 -8.49 -3.16
C GLU A 24 13.00 -7.70 -2.38
N ALA A 25 11.95 -7.25 -3.07
CA ALA A 25 10.66 -7.19 -2.44
C ALA A 25 10.38 -8.65 -2.08
N GLN A 26 10.72 -9.03 -0.84
CA GLN A 26 10.19 -10.23 -0.23
C GLN A 26 8.68 -10.03 -0.19
N THR A 27 8.01 -10.33 -1.31
CA THR A 27 6.59 -10.60 -1.35
C THR A 27 6.42 -11.83 -0.47
N GLN A 28 6.15 -11.60 0.81
CA GLN A 28 5.73 -12.63 1.76
C GLN A 28 4.27 -13.02 1.45
N SER A 29 4.07 -13.45 0.20
CA SER A 29 2.91 -14.17 -0.25
C SER A 29 3.07 -15.61 0.25
N GLY A 30 2.16 -16.05 1.14
CA GLY A 30 2.23 -17.41 1.70
C GLY A 30 1.67 -17.61 3.11
N GLY A 31 1.10 -16.57 3.74
CA GLY A 31 0.39 -16.74 5.02
C GLY A 31 -1.09 -17.09 4.84
N THR A 32 -1.78 -17.40 5.93
CA THR A 32 -3.26 -17.54 5.96
C THR A 32 -3.95 -16.25 6.43
N GLY A 33 -3.17 -15.22 6.76
CA GLY A 33 -3.67 -13.94 7.25
C GLY A 33 -4.26 -13.05 6.16
N THR A 34 -4.92 -11.99 6.60
CA THR A 34 -5.57 -11.01 5.70
C THR A 34 -4.93 -9.63 5.81
N ILE A 35 -4.93 -8.88 4.72
CA ILE A 35 -4.64 -7.46 4.67
C ILE A 35 -5.95 -6.72 4.89
N LYS A 36 -6.01 -5.99 6.00
CA LYS A 36 -7.14 -5.14 6.40
C LYS A 36 -6.70 -3.71 6.54
N ALA A 37 -7.66 -2.81 6.62
CA ALA A 37 -7.40 -1.41 6.92
C ALA A 37 -8.50 -0.77 7.77
N ILE A 38 -8.09 0.27 8.50
CA ILE A 38 -8.96 1.22 9.18
C ILE A 38 -8.52 2.61 8.77
N ASN A 39 -9.43 3.37 8.19
CA ASN A 39 -9.20 4.73 7.77
C ASN A 39 -9.73 5.68 8.83
N HIS A 40 -8.83 6.40 9.50
CA HIS A 40 -9.20 7.38 10.52
C HIS A 40 -9.40 8.79 9.95
N THR A 41 -9.35 8.93 8.63
CA THR A 41 -9.29 10.22 7.93
C THR A 41 -10.59 10.52 7.19
N LYS A 42 -10.74 11.80 6.81
CA LYS A 42 -11.86 12.27 5.99
C LYS A 42 -11.73 11.92 4.50
N TRP A 43 -10.57 11.45 4.06
CA TRP A 43 -10.32 11.11 2.67
C TRP A 43 -10.61 9.62 2.45
N ALA A 44 -11.14 9.24 1.30
CA ALA A 44 -11.21 7.83 0.94
C ALA A 44 -9.80 7.31 0.60
N ILE A 45 -9.55 6.03 0.90
CA ILE A 45 -8.38 5.29 0.44
C ILE A 45 -8.82 4.48 -0.79
N ASN A 46 -8.53 5.01 -1.98
CA ASN A 46 -8.99 4.47 -3.26
C ASN A 46 -8.33 3.13 -3.61
N HIS A 47 -7.11 2.92 -3.12
CA HIS A 47 -6.41 1.64 -3.15
C HIS A 47 -5.25 1.70 -2.16
N PHE A 48 -4.80 0.54 -1.69
CA PHE A 48 -3.58 0.43 -0.91
C PHE A 48 -2.92 -0.94 -1.07
N SER A 49 -1.64 -1.00 -0.73
CA SER A 49 -0.87 -2.24 -0.73
C SER A 49 0.13 -2.29 0.44
N VAL A 50 0.50 -3.50 0.83
CA VAL A 50 1.57 -3.79 1.79
C VAL A 50 2.67 -4.54 1.06
N ASN A 51 3.86 -3.94 0.95
CA ASN A 51 4.98 -4.46 0.15
C ASN A 51 4.58 -4.82 -1.30
N GLY A 52 3.65 -4.06 -1.89
CA GLY A 52 3.11 -4.30 -3.23
C GLY A 52 1.97 -5.32 -3.29
N GLN A 53 1.64 -6.02 -2.20
CA GLN A 53 0.48 -6.90 -2.13
C GLN A 53 -0.79 -6.09 -1.87
N SER A 54 -1.75 -6.16 -2.79
CA SER A 54 -2.97 -5.35 -2.74
C SER A 54 -3.85 -5.69 -1.53
N GLY A 55 -4.38 -4.66 -0.87
CA GLY A 55 -5.43 -4.78 0.15
C GLY A 55 -6.82 -5.12 -0.41
N ILE A 56 -6.96 -5.13 -1.74
CA ILE A 56 -8.17 -5.35 -2.55
C ILE A 56 -9.23 -4.25 -2.41
N ASP A 57 -9.50 -3.82 -1.19
CA ASP A 57 -10.67 -2.99 -0.86
C ASP A 57 -10.40 -1.48 -0.96
N ILE A 58 -11.48 -0.73 -1.16
CA ILE A 58 -11.51 0.74 -1.05
C ILE A 58 -12.03 1.07 0.34
N ILE A 59 -11.33 1.91 1.09
CA ILE A 59 -11.72 2.25 2.46
C ILE A 59 -12.28 3.67 2.48
N GLY A 60 -13.59 3.81 2.69
CA GLY A 60 -14.22 5.11 2.81
C GLY A 60 -13.72 5.91 4.02
N PRO A 61 -14.05 7.20 4.09
CA PRO A 61 -13.74 8.03 5.25
C PRO A 61 -14.29 7.40 6.54
N PHE A 62 -13.46 7.31 7.58
CA PHE A 62 -13.87 6.82 8.90
C PHE A 62 -14.47 5.41 8.89
N GLN A 63 -13.91 4.51 8.07
CA GLN A 63 -14.39 3.14 7.92
C GLN A 63 -13.25 2.13 8.10
N GLY A 64 -13.63 0.85 8.28
CA GLY A 64 -12.71 -0.28 8.20
C GLY A 64 -13.14 -1.24 7.11
N GLY A 65 -12.19 -1.99 6.57
CA GLY A 65 -12.41 -2.91 5.47
C GLY A 65 -11.15 -3.69 5.12
N GLY A 66 -11.07 -4.15 3.87
CA GLY A 66 -9.99 -4.99 3.36
C GLY A 66 -10.48 -6.38 2.98
N GLY A 67 -9.56 -7.31 2.87
CA GLY A 67 -9.86 -8.65 2.35
C GLY A 67 -8.78 -9.22 1.46
N GLY A 68 -7.69 -8.47 1.20
CA GLY A 68 -6.48 -9.00 0.58
C GLY A 68 -6.04 -10.28 1.30
N CYS A 69 -6.05 -11.41 0.60
CA CYS A 69 -5.72 -12.68 1.23
C CYS A 69 -4.22 -12.85 1.39
N CYS A 70 -3.88 -13.89 2.13
CA CYS A 70 -2.64 -14.64 1.99
C CYS A 70 -1.39 -13.90 2.47
N TYR A 71 -1.58 -12.95 3.40
CA TYR A 71 -0.49 -12.20 4.00
C TYR A 71 0.12 -12.98 5.16
N GLY A 72 1.43 -13.17 5.12
CA GLY A 72 2.20 -13.79 6.20
C GLY A 72 3.31 -12.86 6.68
N VAL A 73 3.60 -12.92 7.98
CA VAL A 73 4.83 -12.35 8.54
C VAL A 73 5.81 -13.49 8.86
N PRO A 74 7.12 -13.22 8.96
CA PRO A 74 8.10 -14.20 9.43
C PRO A 74 7.70 -14.82 10.77
N SER A 75 8.05 -16.08 10.98
CA SER A 75 7.81 -16.78 12.26
C SER A 75 8.50 -16.15 13.45
N THR A 76 9.57 -15.38 13.24
CA THR A 76 10.31 -14.67 14.29
C THR A 76 10.39 -13.20 13.94
N TRP A 77 9.89 -12.35 14.84
CA TRP A 77 10.08 -10.90 14.73
C TRP A 77 11.53 -10.53 15.01
N LYS A 78 12.01 -9.47 14.36
CA LYS A 78 13.34 -8.89 14.60
C LYS A 78 13.23 -7.37 14.72
N PRO A 79 14.02 -6.74 15.62
CA PRO A 79 14.12 -5.29 15.67
C PRO A 79 14.44 -4.68 14.30
N GLY A 80 13.73 -3.61 13.94
CA GLY A 80 13.91 -2.91 12.68
C GLY A 80 13.13 -3.49 11.49
N MET A 81 12.27 -4.51 11.69
CA MET A 81 11.35 -4.94 10.66
C MET A 81 10.40 -3.82 10.23
N THR A 82 10.28 -3.63 8.92
CA THR A 82 9.39 -2.62 8.32
C THR A 82 8.59 -3.20 7.17
N VAL A 83 7.44 -2.61 6.91
CA VAL A 83 6.67 -2.80 5.67
C VAL A 83 6.55 -1.46 4.94
N ARG A 84 6.52 -1.50 3.61
CA ARG A 84 6.15 -0.36 2.78
C ARG A 84 4.64 -0.39 2.56
N ILE A 85 3.98 0.71 2.86
CA ILE A 85 2.58 0.95 2.57
C ILE A 85 2.53 1.94 1.42
N ASP A 86 1.86 1.57 0.34
CA ASP A 86 1.59 2.45 -0.80
C ASP A 86 0.07 2.63 -0.87
N TRP A 87 -0.43 3.86 -1.00
CA TRP A 87 -1.88 4.13 -1.06
C TRP A 87 -2.23 5.39 -1.83
N GLU A 88 -3.47 5.48 -2.30
CA GLU A 88 -4.04 6.69 -2.91
C GLU A 88 -5.19 7.23 -2.07
N THR A 89 -5.13 8.52 -1.73
CA THR A 89 -6.27 9.22 -1.13
C THR A 89 -7.11 9.93 -2.20
N GLY A 90 -8.42 10.04 -1.99
CA GLY A 90 -9.32 10.84 -2.82
C GLY A 90 -10.59 11.28 -2.08
N VAL A 91 -11.49 11.97 -2.78
CA VAL A 91 -12.80 12.34 -2.23
C VAL A 91 -13.66 11.08 -2.08
N GLY A 92 -14.12 10.80 -0.86
CA GLY A 92 -15.08 9.74 -0.60
C GLY A 92 -16.51 10.26 -0.74
N GLY A 93 -17.10 10.12 -1.93
CA GLY A 93 -18.51 10.47 -2.16
C GLY A 93 -18.82 10.94 -3.58
N THR A 94 -20.08 11.28 -3.82
CA THR A 94 -20.62 11.71 -5.12
C THR A 94 -21.14 13.15 -5.08
N GLU A 95 -20.68 13.96 -4.13
CA GLU A 95 -21.11 15.35 -4.02
C GLU A 95 -20.85 16.12 -5.34
N GLY A 96 -21.88 16.82 -5.81
CA GLY A 96 -21.84 17.56 -7.07
C GLY A 96 -21.83 16.69 -8.32
N PHE A 97 -22.11 15.39 -8.22
CA PHE A 97 -22.29 14.51 -9.38
C PHE A 97 -23.49 14.98 -10.22
N PRO A 98 -23.29 15.36 -11.50
CA PRO A 98 -24.32 16.00 -12.31
C PRO A 98 -25.29 15.00 -12.97
N GLY A 99 -25.13 13.69 -12.72
CA GLY A 99 -25.81 12.66 -13.49
C GLY A 99 -25.10 12.34 -14.80
N TYR A 100 -25.51 11.26 -15.45
CA TYR A 100 -24.90 10.80 -16.71
C TYR A 100 -25.50 11.47 -17.96
N ASP A 101 -26.67 12.10 -17.84
CA ASP A 101 -27.34 12.81 -18.95
C ASP A 101 -26.62 14.12 -19.33
N HIS A 102 -25.80 14.67 -18.42
CA HIS A 102 -25.05 15.92 -18.61
C HIS A 102 -23.56 15.64 -18.83
N TRP A 103 -23.22 15.08 -20.00
CA TRP A 103 -21.87 14.56 -20.27
C TRP A 103 -20.73 15.57 -20.08
N ASP A 104 -20.88 16.80 -20.59
CA ASP A 104 -19.85 17.83 -20.46
C ASP A 104 -19.62 18.26 -19.00
N GLU A 105 -20.68 18.26 -18.20
CA GLU A 105 -20.60 18.55 -16.76
C GLU A 105 -20.01 17.37 -16.00
N TYR A 106 -20.38 16.15 -16.39
CA TYR A 106 -19.81 14.91 -15.85
C TYR A 106 -18.30 14.87 -16.04
N LEU A 107 -17.79 15.19 -17.24
CA LEU A 107 -16.35 15.23 -17.51
C LEU A 107 -15.62 16.29 -16.66
N LYS A 108 -16.24 17.47 -16.46
CA LYS A 108 -15.68 18.51 -15.57
C LYS A 108 -15.66 18.04 -14.12
N TRP A 109 -16.74 17.41 -13.65
CA TRP A 109 -16.84 16.85 -12.32
C TRP A 109 -15.80 15.74 -12.10
N GLN A 110 -15.67 14.80 -13.03
CA GLN A 110 -14.69 13.70 -12.97
C GLN A 110 -13.26 14.25 -12.90
N LYS A 111 -12.91 15.19 -13.79
CA LYS A 111 -11.60 15.86 -13.76
C LYS A 111 -11.33 16.57 -12.44
N LYS A 112 -12.37 17.20 -11.84
CA LYS A 112 -12.27 17.80 -10.51
C LYS A 112 -12.03 16.73 -9.44
N MET A 113 -12.77 15.61 -9.45
CA MET A 113 -12.57 14.52 -8.50
C MET A 113 -11.17 13.92 -8.59
N ASP A 114 -10.68 13.69 -9.81
CA ASP A 114 -9.32 13.19 -10.05
C ASP A 114 -8.25 14.16 -9.56
N SER A 115 -8.50 15.48 -9.58
CA SER A 115 -7.54 16.48 -9.10
C SER A 115 -7.27 16.41 -7.59
N PHE A 116 -8.16 15.77 -6.81
CA PHE A 116 -7.97 15.53 -5.38
C PHE A 116 -7.17 14.26 -5.09
N LYS A 117 -6.92 13.40 -6.08
CA LYS A 117 -6.16 12.17 -5.87
C LYS A 117 -4.71 12.49 -5.51
N ARG A 118 -4.19 11.79 -4.50
CA ARG A 118 -2.78 11.89 -4.07
C ARG A 118 -2.23 10.50 -3.83
N GLN A 119 -1.04 10.27 -4.35
CA GLN A 119 -0.28 9.03 -4.21
C GLN A 119 0.68 9.17 -3.05
N HIS A 120 0.73 8.14 -2.20
CA HIS A 120 1.50 8.13 -0.96
C HIS A 120 2.30 6.85 -0.85
N SER A 121 3.44 6.94 -0.16
CA SER A 121 4.27 5.80 0.18
C SER A 121 4.98 6.04 1.50
N LYS A 122 4.94 5.05 2.41
CA LYS A 122 5.61 5.13 3.71
C LYS A 122 6.14 3.78 4.16
N LYS A 123 7.37 3.76 4.63
CA LYS A 123 7.90 2.62 5.40
C LYS A 123 7.50 2.77 6.86
N VAL A 124 6.91 1.72 7.41
CA VAL A 124 6.37 1.69 8.78
C VAL A 124 7.00 0.52 9.52
N ALA A 125 7.39 0.76 10.76
CA ALA A 125 7.85 -0.30 11.65
C ALA A 125 6.71 -1.28 11.95
N VAL A 126 7.01 -2.57 11.88
CA VAL A 126 6.08 -3.62 12.32
C VAL A 126 6.27 -3.80 13.82
N PRO A 127 5.22 -3.60 14.65
CA PRO A 127 5.31 -3.82 16.09
C PRO A 127 5.76 -5.25 16.43
N ASP A 128 6.46 -5.38 17.55
CA ASP A 128 6.92 -6.68 18.05
C ASP A 128 5.73 -7.61 18.34
N TYR A 129 5.75 -8.78 17.70
CA TYR A 129 4.76 -9.85 17.87
C TYR A 129 5.37 -11.09 18.53
N THR A 130 6.54 -10.97 19.16
CA THR A 130 7.19 -12.08 19.89
C THR A 130 6.25 -12.64 20.95
N GLY A 131 6.06 -13.97 20.93
CA GLY A 131 5.15 -14.66 21.84
C GLY A 131 3.66 -14.44 21.56
N GLN A 132 3.28 -13.85 20.42
CA GLN A 132 1.91 -13.60 20.03
C GLN A 132 1.57 -14.28 18.70
N GLU A 133 0.32 -14.72 18.56
CA GLU A 133 -0.20 -15.15 17.26
C GLU A 133 -0.44 -13.94 16.33
N THR A 134 -0.29 -14.18 15.03
CA THR A 134 -0.48 -13.17 13.98
C THR A 134 -1.53 -13.60 12.97
N CYS A 135 -2.43 -12.70 12.59
CA CYS A 135 -3.57 -13.01 11.71
C CYS A 135 -3.56 -12.21 10.39
N GLY A 136 -2.38 -11.79 9.95
CA GLY A 136 -2.19 -10.95 8.77
C GLY A 136 -1.65 -9.58 9.17
N ILE A 137 -2.16 -8.52 8.53
CA ILE A 137 -1.78 -7.14 8.84
C ILE A 137 -2.99 -6.21 8.69
N THR A 138 -3.18 -5.32 9.65
CA THR A 138 -4.14 -4.22 9.56
C THR A 138 -3.39 -2.90 9.45
N VAL A 139 -3.69 -2.12 8.41
CA VAL A 139 -3.14 -0.78 8.18
C VAL A 139 -4.09 0.26 8.73
N HIS A 140 -3.61 1.14 9.60
CA HIS A 140 -4.35 2.30 10.08
C HIS A 140 -3.87 3.53 9.32
N PHE A 141 -4.73 4.13 8.50
CA PHE A 141 -4.46 5.41 7.84
C PHE A 141 -4.85 6.54 8.78
N LEU A 142 -3.90 7.43 9.05
CA LEU A 142 -4.02 8.52 10.01
C LEU A 142 -3.96 9.87 9.30
N PRO A 143 -4.45 10.96 9.93
CA PRO A 143 -4.25 12.30 9.41
C PRO A 143 -2.76 12.61 9.22
N CYS A 144 -2.45 13.60 8.37
CA CYS A 144 -1.07 13.96 8.02
C CYS A 144 -0.28 12.85 7.30
N ASP A 145 -0.99 12.06 6.48
CA ASP A 145 -0.42 11.00 5.66
C ASP A 145 0.46 10.00 6.46
N ASP A 146 0.09 9.80 7.73
CA ASP A 146 0.75 8.85 8.61
C ASP A 146 0.01 7.50 8.61
N VAL A 147 0.74 6.44 8.94
CA VAL A 147 0.24 5.08 8.93
C VAL A 147 0.82 4.29 10.11
N LYS A 148 -0.04 3.51 10.75
CA LYS A 148 0.37 2.48 11.72
C LYS A 148 -0.05 1.12 11.21
N VAL A 149 0.64 0.08 11.66
CA VAL A 149 0.29 -1.30 11.32
C VAL A 149 0.24 -2.17 12.56
N THR A 150 -0.53 -3.25 12.49
CA THR A 150 -0.57 -4.30 13.51
C THR A 150 -0.80 -5.65 12.85
N THR A 151 -0.19 -6.70 13.41
CA THR A 151 -0.39 -8.10 13.00
C THR A 151 -1.36 -8.87 13.90
N SER A 152 -1.92 -8.19 14.91
CA SER A 152 -2.77 -8.77 15.94
C SER A 152 -4.00 -9.49 15.38
N CYS A 153 -4.36 -10.60 16.03
CA CYS A 153 -5.60 -11.33 15.79
C CYS A 153 -6.85 -10.69 16.42
N TRP A 154 -6.68 -9.73 17.34
CA TRP A 154 -7.80 -9.07 17.98
C TRP A 154 -8.54 -8.14 17.01
N SER A 155 -9.86 -8.05 17.17
CA SER A 155 -10.66 -7.05 16.45
C SER A 155 -10.53 -5.67 17.11
N PRO A 156 -10.74 -4.56 16.38
CA PRO A 156 -10.55 -3.21 16.91
C PRO A 156 -11.36 -2.87 18.17
N ALA A 157 -12.53 -3.47 18.33
CA ALA A 157 -13.39 -3.30 19.50
C ALA A 157 -12.89 -4.06 20.75
N ASN A 158 -11.95 -4.99 20.60
CA ASN A 158 -11.46 -5.80 21.70
C ASN A 158 -10.49 -5.00 22.60
N ALA A 159 -10.58 -5.20 23.91
CA ALA A 159 -9.70 -4.54 24.89
C ALA A 159 -8.20 -4.79 24.63
N ASN A 160 -7.82 -5.95 24.09
CA ASN A 160 -6.45 -6.33 23.81
C ASN A 160 -5.91 -5.84 22.45
N TYR A 161 -6.75 -5.18 21.64
CA TYR A 161 -6.29 -4.63 20.37
C TYR A 161 -5.22 -3.54 20.56
N PRO A 162 -4.05 -3.60 19.90
CA PRO A 162 -2.91 -2.76 20.27
C PRO A 162 -3.03 -1.29 19.86
N ILE A 163 -3.92 -0.94 18.92
CA ILE A 163 -4.07 0.44 18.44
C ILE A 163 -5.39 1.01 18.96
N LYS A 164 -5.32 1.91 19.95
CA LYS A 164 -6.48 2.55 20.60
C LYS A 164 -6.72 3.98 20.08
N LEU A 165 -7.02 4.09 18.79
CA LEU A 165 -7.31 5.38 18.16
C LEU A 165 -8.82 5.53 17.91
N PRO A 166 -9.40 6.73 18.05
CA PRO A 166 -10.78 6.96 17.68
C PRO A 166 -10.96 6.79 16.18
N LEU A 167 -12.11 6.28 15.73
CA LEU A 167 -12.37 6.09 14.30
C LEU A 167 -12.33 7.41 13.53
N GLU A 168 -12.93 8.46 14.06
CA GLU A 168 -12.85 9.80 13.48
C GLU A 168 -11.71 10.60 14.09
N MET A 169 -10.68 10.89 13.30
CA MET A 169 -9.57 11.77 13.70
C MET A 169 -9.59 13.05 12.87
N LYS A 170 -9.52 14.19 13.56
CA LYS A 170 -9.39 15.49 12.90
C LYS A 170 -7.94 15.70 12.47
N GLU A 171 -7.78 16.14 11.24
CA GLU A 171 -6.48 16.57 10.73
C GLU A 171 -6.08 17.91 11.35
N PRO A 172 -4.89 18.03 11.96
CA PRO A 172 -4.42 19.29 12.49
C PRO A 172 -4.12 20.28 11.37
N LYS A 173 -4.15 21.58 11.69
CA LYS A 173 -3.83 22.65 10.71
C LYS A 173 -2.40 22.55 10.19
N VAL A 174 -1.49 22.04 11.01
CA VAL A 174 -0.08 21.86 10.69
C VAL A 174 0.29 20.44 11.08
N CYS A 175 0.83 19.70 10.12
CA CYS A 175 1.31 18.35 10.34
C CYS A 175 2.71 18.40 11.00
N PRO A 176 2.96 17.57 12.02
CA PRO A 176 4.30 17.40 12.57
C PRO A 176 5.28 16.98 11.46
N LYS A 177 6.52 17.47 11.55
CA LYS A 177 7.61 17.05 10.66
C LYS A 177 8.30 15.82 11.20
#